data_AF-W3XHM0-F1
#
_entry.id   AF-W3XHM0-F1
#
_cell.length_a   1.000
_cell.length_b   1.000
_cell.length_c   1.000
_cell.angle_alpha   90.00
_cell.angle_beta   90.00
_cell.angle_gamma   90.00
#
_symmetry.space_group_name_H-M   'P 1'
#
loop_
_entity.id
_entity.type
_entity.pdbx_description
1 polymer ?
#
loop_
_entity_poly.entity_id
_entity_poly.type
_entity_poly.pdbx_seq_one_letter_code
_entity_poly.pdbx_strand_id
1 'polypeptide(L)'
;MLTASVEKIDKETVAYKTASALWQDGYPFILPELLNFLSHAHASASPDSWTGLPPEMKSIVGRVLTDRFWQAGISEGSKDEFYARVLDKKHTMEGLGSTIRGSIRFVRESVYAILYCMSRLDMEFYGFKELPGPLANALMANSYSLSPHQQINLLNLVRYLVDSCPTNLRDHFLPPLMAASFQQMDAKITSEWEKLETQKGVQAGEAALAEEMKSESILRQLTYTAVMMVADFLDPARMTDLPVTNPEDSARRYPTLRKFCLMSSEIVEPLLVFCTHVIRVRDTRCCSIMLRVFRSIIPDFRAVQDMEITSESHGTGNMDNSPIPAATASLIREYISSDVLRACVQSMNEHYFVELQKEIATFIGAIIANYCPLTNTPKSILQSIPNLRQEDIDEAIEKICSTQNSKLQRNSVLQLFSELKGVSISELGRLGTSIGPLSSSRKSHGKKASRSQMAQEFMTPAVTRGTNGQTEEGLEGVAGLFGQQ
;
A
#
# COMPACT_ATOMS: atom_id res chain seq x y z
N MET A 1 2.20 39.20 0.41
CA MET A 1 1.64 39.04 -0.95
C MET A 1 2.37 37.86 -1.58
N LEU A 2 1.91 36.62 -1.33
CA LEU A 2 2.34 35.31 -1.90
C LEU A 2 1.73 34.12 -1.12
N THR A 3 0.68 34.33 -0.31
CA THR A 3 -0.24 33.27 0.11
C THR A 3 -1.32 33.08 -0.95
N ALA A 4 -0.91 32.80 -2.18
CA ALA A 4 -1.83 32.21 -3.15
C ALA A 4 -1.79 30.70 -2.85
N SER A 5 -2.75 30.21 -2.06
CA SER A 5 -2.92 28.76 -1.93
C SER A 5 -3.20 28.20 -3.32
N VAL A 6 -2.24 27.46 -3.86
CA VAL A 6 -2.33 26.81 -5.18
C VAL A 6 -3.44 25.75 -5.19
N GLU A 7 -3.98 25.41 -4.02
CA GLU A 7 -4.98 24.36 -3.84
C GLU A 7 -6.27 24.59 -4.64
N LYS A 8 -6.68 25.85 -4.87
CA LYS A 8 -7.95 26.21 -5.52
C LYS A 8 -7.81 27.07 -6.78
N ILE A 9 -6.61 27.12 -7.38
CA ILE A 9 -6.42 27.91 -8.61
C ILE A 9 -6.93 27.09 -9.80
N ASP A 10 -8.02 27.55 -10.40
CA ASP A 10 -8.55 27.02 -11.65
C ASP A 10 -7.58 27.32 -12.81
N LYS A 11 -7.31 26.30 -13.63
CA LYS A 11 -6.32 26.30 -14.73
C LYS A 11 -6.65 27.34 -15.80
N GLU A 12 -7.92 27.71 -15.95
CA GLU A 12 -8.33 28.72 -16.94
C GLU A 12 -8.08 30.16 -16.47
N THR A 13 -7.81 30.35 -15.17
CA THR A 13 -7.66 31.68 -14.58
C THR A 13 -6.37 32.39 -15.01
N VAL A 14 -6.43 33.72 -15.06
CA VAL A 14 -5.25 34.55 -15.28
C VAL A 14 -4.19 34.33 -14.20
N ALA A 15 -4.61 34.04 -12.97
CA ALA A 15 -3.71 33.74 -11.85
C ALA A 15 -2.88 32.48 -12.11
N TYR A 16 -3.49 31.41 -12.64
CA TYR A 16 -2.79 30.19 -13.03
C TYR A 16 -1.74 30.48 -14.11
N LYS A 17 -2.16 31.10 -15.21
CA LYS A 17 -1.27 31.42 -16.34
C LYS A 17 -0.10 32.31 -15.92
N THR A 18 -0.35 33.28 -15.03
CA THR A 18 0.69 34.15 -14.48
C THR A 18 1.65 33.37 -13.60
N ALA A 19 1.15 32.45 -12.75
CA ALA A 19 2.00 31.61 -11.93
C ALA A 19 2.86 30.67 -12.79
N SER A 20 2.28 30.01 -13.80
CA SER A 20 3.02 29.17 -14.75
C SER A 20 4.13 29.97 -15.44
N ALA A 21 3.81 31.13 -16.01
CA ALA A 21 4.81 31.96 -16.69
C ALA A 21 5.93 32.45 -15.75
N LEU A 22 5.62 32.75 -14.48
CA LEU A 22 6.61 33.19 -13.52
C LEU A 22 7.58 32.06 -13.13
N TRP A 23 7.07 30.84 -12.99
CA TRP A 23 7.81 29.72 -12.43
C TRP A 23 8.50 28.84 -13.48
N GLN A 24 8.00 28.85 -14.73
CA GLN A 24 8.49 28.05 -15.84
C GLN A 24 10.01 28.14 -16.00
N ASP A 25 10.56 29.36 -16.03
CA ASP A 25 12.01 29.56 -16.21
C ASP A 25 12.83 29.14 -14.98
N GLY A 26 12.22 29.08 -13.80
CA GLY A 26 12.89 28.74 -12.54
C GLY A 26 13.03 27.23 -12.31
N TYR A 27 12.13 26.42 -12.87
CA TYR A 27 12.06 24.98 -12.61
C TYR A 27 13.37 24.23 -12.93
N PRO A 28 14.00 24.43 -14.09
CA PRO A 28 15.25 23.75 -14.43
C PRO A 28 16.40 24.04 -13.46
N PHE A 29 16.38 25.19 -12.78
CA PHE A 29 17.41 25.57 -11.81
C PHE A 29 17.10 25.13 -10.39
N ILE A 30 15.81 25.14 -10.00
CA ILE A 30 15.38 24.81 -8.63
C ILE A 30 15.27 23.30 -8.44
N LEU A 31 14.72 22.57 -9.43
CA LEU A 31 14.45 21.13 -9.30
C LEU A 31 15.69 20.30 -8.95
N PRO A 32 16.85 20.44 -9.63
CA PRO A 32 18.02 19.63 -9.31
C PRO A 32 18.47 19.79 -7.86
N GLU A 33 18.54 21.04 -7.38
CA GLU A 33 18.93 21.32 -5.99
C GLU A 33 17.89 20.82 -4.99
N LEU A 34 16.61 20.94 -5.30
CA LEU A 34 15.52 20.43 -4.47
C LEU A 34 15.60 18.90 -4.33
N LEU A 35 15.85 18.19 -5.43
CA LEU A 35 16.01 16.74 -5.43
C LEU A 35 17.28 16.30 -4.69
N ASN A 36 18.36 17.10 -4.74
CA ASN A 36 19.57 16.87 -3.93
C ASN A 36 19.27 17.03 -2.43
N PHE A 37 18.57 18.09 -2.02
CA PHE A 37 18.15 18.27 -0.63
C PHE A 37 17.33 17.08 -0.13
N LEU A 38 16.39 16.61 -0.95
CA LEU A 38 15.59 15.44 -0.61
C LEU A 38 16.44 14.18 -0.46
N SER A 39 17.31 13.93 -1.43
CA SER A 39 18.20 12.76 -1.44
C SER A 39 19.07 12.74 -0.19
N HIS A 40 19.65 13.89 0.20
CA HIS A 40 20.44 14.00 1.43
C HIS A 40 19.59 13.80 2.70
N ALA A 41 18.36 14.34 2.72
CA ALA A 41 17.46 14.18 3.85
C ALA A 41 17.04 12.71 4.05
N HIS A 42 16.78 11.97 2.97
CA HIS A 42 16.50 10.53 3.04
C HIS A 42 17.74 9.73 3.42
N ALA A 43 18.88 10.01 2.79
CA ALA A 43 20.16 9.35 3.05
C ALA A 43 20.57 9.47 4.54
N SER A 44 20.19 10.55 5.22
CA SER A 44 20.46 10.71 6.66
C SER A 44 19.92 9.54 7.52
N ALA A 45 18.83 8.90 7.10
CA ALA A 45 18.25 7.76 7.81
C ALA A 45 18.99 6.43 7.52
N SER A 46 19.82 6.38 6.46
CA SER A 46 20.58 5.20 6.08
C SER A 46 21.91 5.11 6.85
N PRO A 47 22.20 4.00 7.55
CA PRO A 47 23.50 3.78 8.18
C PRO A 47 24.69 3.83 7.20
N ASP A 48 24.45 3.46 5.94
CA ASP A 48 25.48 3.41 4.89
C ASP A 48 25.91 4.80 4.42
N SER A 49 25.12 5.84 4.72
CA SER A 49 25.46 7.23 4.39
C SER A 49 26.49 7.83 5.34
N TRP A 50 26.76 7.17 6.48
CA TRP A 50 27.65 7.67 7.52
C TRP A 50 29.02 6.96 7.52
N THR A 51 29.49 6.51 6.35
CA THR A 51 30.75 5.76 6.20
C THR A 51 32.00 6.51 6.66
N GLY A 52 32.00 7.84 6.53
CA GLY A 52 33.10 8.71 6.98
C GLY A 52 33.22 8.87 8.50
N LEU A 53 32.25 8.39 9.29
CA LEU A 53 32.31 8.45 10.75
C LEU A 53 32.96 7.20 11.36
N PRO A 54 33.68 7.33 12.50
CA PRO A 54 34.15 6.19 13.28
C PRO A 54 33.00 5.23 13.64
N PRO A 55 33.23 3.90 13.71
CA PRO A 55 32.17 2.92 14.01
C PRO A 55 31.36 3.23 15.28
N GLU A 56 32.04 3.73 16.31
CA GLU A 56 31.42 4.13 17.58
C GLU A 56 30.38 5.25 17.39
N MET A 57 30.69 6.24 16.53
CA MET A 57 29.81 7.37 16.24
C MET A 57 28.62 6.98 15.36
N LYS A 58 28.74 5.96 14.50
CA LYS A 58 27.62 5.49 13.67
C LYS A 58 26.43 5.03 14.53
N SER A 59 26.70 4.35 15.64
CA SER A 59 25.67 3.93 16.60
C SER A 59 24.97 5.11 17.28
N ILE A 60 25.72 6.18 17.55
CA ILE A 60 25.20 7.42 18.15
C ILE A 60 24.31 8.14 17.14
N VAL A 61 24.73 8.24 15.88
CA VAL A 61 23.96 8.88 14.81
C VAL A 61 22.61 8.19 14.62
N GLY A 62 22.58 6.85 14.58
CA GLY A 62 21.31 6.10 14.48
C GLY A 62 20.34 6.45 15.62
N ARG A 63 20.83 6.53 16.87
CA ARG A 63 20.01 6.96 18.02
C ARG A 63 19.58 8.42 17.93
N VAL A 64 20.48 9.31 17.52
CA VAL A 64 20.18 10.73 17.37
C VAL A 64 19.12 10.94 16.30
N LEU A 65 19.16 10.22 15.18
CA LEU A 65 18.24 10.38 14.06
C LEU A 65 16.95 9.56 14.16
N THR A 66 16.85 8.68 15.16
CA THR A 66 15.63 7.91 15.44
C THR A 66 14.45 8.86 15.61
N ASP A 67 13.43 8.70 14.75
CA ASP A 67 12.29 9.61 14.71
C ASP A 67 11.52 9.59 16.04
N ARG A 68 11.09 10.78 16.47
CA ARG A 68 10.23 10.95 17.64
C ARG A 68 9.09 11.87 17.28
N PHE A 69 7.89 11.38 17.53
CA PHE A 69 6.64 12.06 17.25
C PHE A 69 5.62 11.69 18.31
N TRP A 70 4.57 12.50 18.38
CA TRP A 70 3.38 12.21 19.17
C TRP A 70 2.21 11.98 18.23
N GLN A 71 1.42 10.94 18.50
CA GLN A 71 0.22 10.62 17.76
C GLN A 71 -0.86 10.12 18.72
N ALA A 72 -2.07 10.66 18.58
CA ALA A 72 -3.23 10.27 19.39
C ALA A 72 -3.50 8.77 19.25
N GLY A 73 -3.76 8.10 20.38
CA GLY A 73 -4.02 6.66 20.41
C GLY A 73 -2.79 5.77 20.19
N ILE A 74 -1.59 6.33 20.03
CA ILE A 74 -0.33 5.58 19.92
C ILE A 74 0.68 6.03 20.97
N SER A 75 0.81 7.33 21.16
CA SER A 75 1.75 7.93 22.12
C SER A 75 1.13 8.09 23.49
N GLU A 76 1.93 7.88 24.54
CA GLU A 76 1.51 8.09 25.93
C GLU A 76 1.50 9.57 26.31
N GLY A 77 0.49 9.95 27.11
CA GLY A 77 0.29 11.32 27.59
C GLY A 77 -0.31 12.25 26.53
N SER A 78 -0.53 13.50 26.92
CA SER A 78 -1.09 14.51 26.02
C SER A 78 -0.03 15.04 25.03
N LYS A 79 -0.52 15.64 23.93
CA LYS A 79 0.33 16.35 22.96
C LYS A 79 1.15 17.44 23.65
N ASP A 80 0.52 18.20 24.54
CA ASP A 80 1.15 19.31 25.26
C ASP A 80 2.24 18.82 26.23
N GLU A 81 1.99 17.73 26.95
CA GLU A 81 3.01 17.07 27.79
C GLU A 81 4.22 16.57 26.99
N PHE A 82 3.99 16.09 25.77
CA PHE A 82 5.09 15.73 24.87
C PHE A 82 5.93 16.95 24.50
N TYR A 83 5.31 18.06 24.08
CA TYR A 83 6.04 19.28 23.72
C TYR A 83 6.75 19.91 24.91
N ALA A 84 6.12 19.93 26.09
CA ALA A 84 6.75 20.39 27.33
C ALA A 84 8.04 19.59 27.64
N ARG A 85 7.98 18.25 27.55
CA ARG A 85 9.16 17.38 27.74
C ARG A 85 10.28 17.63 26.72
N VAL A 86 9.93 18.02 25.49
CA VAL A 86 10.92 18.40 24.47
C VAL A 86 11.56 19.74 24.80
N LEU A 87 10.76 20.73 25.21
CA LEU A 87 11.23 22.06 25.59
C LEU A 87 12.16 22.03 26.81
N ASP A 88 11.83 21.23 27.83
CA ASP A 88 12.66 21.07 29.03
C ASP A 88 14.07 20.53 28.71
N LYS A 89 14.21 19.77 27.62
CA LYS A 89 15.48 19.18 27.19
C LYS A 89 16.31 20.09 26.28
N LYS A 90 15.86 21.32 25.97
CA LYS A 90 16.50 22.23 25.00
C LYS A 90 17.99 22.46 25.25
N HIS A 91 18.43 22.53 26.51
CA HIS A 91 19.81 22.78 26.91
C HIS A 91 20.64 21.50 27.16
N THR A 92 20.17 20.34 26.67
CA THR A 92 20.83 19.05 26.83
C THR A 92 21.31 18.48 25.49
N MET A 93 22.14 17.43 25.52
CA MET A 93 22.52 16.68 24.32
C MET A 93 21.32 16.08 23.58
N GLU A 94 20.27 15.72 24.31
CA GLU A 94 19.02 15.26 23.70
C GLU A 94 18.27 16.42 23.01
N GLY A 95 18.34 17.63 23.56
CA GLY A 95 17.85 18.85 22.91
C GLY A 95 18.54 19.10 21.57
N LEU A 96 19.87 19.01 21.54
CA LEU A 96 20.66 19.11 20.30
C LEU A 96 20.22 18.03 19.28
N GLY A 97 20.11 16.78 19.71
CA GLY A 97 19.62 15.69 18.84
C GLY A 97 18.21 15.96 18.31
N SER A 98 17.33 16.53 19.13
CA SER A 98 15.98 16.93 18.72
C SER A 98 16.01 18.04 17.66
N THR A 99 16.88 19.04 17.82
CA THR A 99 17.07 20.10 16.81
C THR A 99 17.55 19.51 15.48
N ILE A 100 18.57 18.63 15.50
CA ILE A 100 19.10 18.00 14.28
C ILE A 100 18.00 17.19 13.55
N ARG A 101 17.28 16.33 14.28
CA ARG A 101 16.14 15.58 13.72
C ARG A 101 15.07 16.51 13.15
N GLY A 102 14.73 17.57 13.89
CA GLY A 102 13.74 18.56 13.48
C GLY A 102 14.14 19.26 12.19
N SER A 103 15.40 19.66 12.04
CA SER A 103 15.91 20.29 10.82
C SER A 103 15.86 19.36 9.61
N ILE A 104 16.27 18.10 9.76
CA ILE A 104 16.21 17.11 8.66
C ILE A 104 14.76 16.84 8.26
N ARG A 105 13.85 16.67 9.25
CA ARG A 105 12.42 16.51 9.01
C ARG A 105 11.85 17.71 8.26
N PHE A 106 12.16 18.92 8.71
CA PHE A 106 11.72 20.16 8.09
C PHE A 106 12.17 20.26 6.63
N VAL A 107 13.43 19.94 6.32
CA VAL A 107 13.91 19.91 4.93
C VAL A 107 13.11 18.92 4.10
N ARG A 108 12.97 17.67 4.56
CA ARG A 108 12.23 16.63 3.82
C ARG A 108 10.77 17.04 3.56
N GLU A 109 10.06 17.49 4.59
CA GLU A 109 8.64 17.84 4.48
C GLU A 109 8.43 19.12 3.66
N SER A 110 9.32 20.09 3.75
CA SER A 110 9.31 21.29 2.89
C SER A 110 9.50 20.90 1.42
N VAL A 111 10.44 19.99 1.13
CA VAL A 111 10.65 19.51 -0.24
C VAL A 111 9.40 18.78 -0.76
N TYR A 112 8.77 17.93 0.04
CA TYR A 112 7.51 17.28 -0.36
C TYR A 112 6.41 18.30 -0.68
N ALA A 113 6.26 19.33 0.16
CA ALA A 113 5.28 20.39 -0.07
C ALA A 113 5.59 21.20 -1.33
N ILE A 114 6.87 21.52 -1.58
CA ILE A 114 7.29 22.22 -2.80
C ILE A 114 7.00 21.36 -4.03
N LEU A 115 7.38 20.08 -4.04
CA LEU A 115 7.10 19.17 -5.16
C LEU A 115 5.60 19.03 -5.43
N TYR A 116 4.78 18.92 -4.39
CA TYR A 116 3.32 18.94 -4.52
C TYR A 116 2.83 20.24 -5.13
N CYS A 117 3.29 21.40 -4.67
CA CYS A 117 2.92 22.69 -5.25
C CYS A 117 3.36 22.82 -6.71
N MET A 118 4.54 22.31 -7.06
CA MET A 118 5.05 22.35 -8.43
C MET A 118 4.25 21.45 -9.36
N SER A 119 3.84 20.26 -8.90
CA SER A 119 3.02 19.34 -9.71
C SER A 119 1.66 19.92 -10.08
N ARG A 120 1.18 20.95 -9.38
CA ARG A 120 -0.06 21.68 -9.73
C ARG A 120 0.06 22.51 -11.02
N LEU A 121 1.27 22.80 -11.50
CA LEU A 121 1.49 23.54 -12.76
C LEU A 121 1.52 22.62 -13.99
N ASP A 122 0.96 21.41 -13.88
CA ASP A 122 0.75 20.43 -14.95
C ASP A 122 1.96 20.30 -15.89
N MET A 123 1.86 20.84 -17.10
CA MET A 123 2.82 20.70 -18.18
C MET A 123 4.20 21.26 -17.82
N GLU A 124 4.28 22.28 -16.96
CA GLU A 124 5.57 22.84 -16.54
C GLU A 124 6.34 21.86 -15.65
N PHE A 125 5.64 21.01 -14.91
CA PHE A 125 6.26 19.99 -14.06
C PHE A 125 6.36 18.63 -14.78
N TYR A 126 5.22 18.08 -15.19
CA TYR A 126 5.14 16.76 -15.82
C TYR A 126 5.72 16.72 -17.24
N GLY A 127 5.76 17.85 -17.93
CA GLY A 127 6.32 17.96 -19.29
C GLY A 127 7.85 18.03 -19.32
N PHE A 128 8.52 18.17 -18.16
CA PHE A 128 9.97 18.25 -18.11
C PHE A 128 10.61 16.86 -18.30
N LYS A 129 11.13 16.62 -19.51
CA LYS A 129 11.55 15.29 -19.99
C LYS A 129 12.61 14.60 -19.13
N GLU A 130 13.46 15.37 -18.47
CA GLU A 130 14.57 14.84 -17.67
C GLU A 130 14.17 14.59 -16.21
N LEU A 131 12.95 14.95 -15.79
CA LEU A 131 12.51 14.88 -14.40
C LEU A 131 12.18 13.47 -13.87
N PRO A 132 11.47 12.57 -14.60
CA PRO A 132 10.89 11.37 -13.99
C PRO A 132 11.91 10.46 -13.30
N GLY A 133 13.05 10.23 -13.95
CA GLY A 133 14.13 9.39 -13.40
C GLY A 133 14.76 9.99 -12.13
N PRO A 134 15.32 11.22 -12.19
CA PRO A 134 15.85 11.91 -11.01
C PRO A 134 14.84 12.06 -9.87
N LEU A 135 13.58 12.35 -10.17
CA LEU A 135 12.52 12.46 -9.17
C LEU A 135 12.27 11.11 -8.48
N ALA A 136 12.09 10.04 -9.25
CA ALA A 136 11.92 8.69 -8.71
C ALA A 136 13.12 8.29 -7.85
N ASN A 137 14.35 8.55 -8.31
CA ASN A 137 15.56 8.28 -7.57
C ASN A 137 15.62 9.06 -6.24
N ALA A 138 15.36 10.36 -6.26
CA ALA A 138 15.40 11.20 -5.06
C ALA A 138 14.32 10.81 -4.03
N LEU A 139 13.15 10.35 -4.48
CA LEU A 139 12.05 9.91 -3.62
C LEU A 139 12.26 8.49 -3.07
N MET A 140 12.85 7.59 -3.84
CA MET A 140 12.79 6.14 -3.58
C MET A 140 14.12 5.49 -3.22
N ALA A 141 15.27 6.01 -3.69
CA ALA A 141 16.55 5.29 -3.55
C ALA A 141 16.95 5.00 -2.09
N ASN A 142 16.62 5.90 -1.16
CA ASN A 142 16.90 5.76 0.26
C ASN A 142 15.62 5.61 1.12
N SER A 143 14.47 5.38 0.48
CA SER A 143 13.18 5.37 1.20
C SER A 143 13.03 4.18 2.14
N TYR A 144 13.67 3.04 1.85
CA TYR A 144 13.69 1.86 2.71
C TYR A 144 14.20 2.16 4.15
N SER A 145 15.18 3.06 4.27
CA SER A 145 15.77 3.45 5.55
C SER A 145 14.89 4.39 6.38
N LEU A 146 13.87 5.00 5.78
CA LEU A 146 12.91 5.84 6.49
C LEU A 146 12.10 5.01 7.50
N SER A 147 11.65 5.66 8.58
CA SER A 147 10.73 5.01 9.52
C SER A 147 9.38 4.73 8.85
N PRO A 148 8.59 3.73 9.33
CA PRO A 148 7.27 3.47 8.77
C PRO A 148 6.34 4.71 8.78
N HIS A 149 6.44 5.53 9.83
CA HIS A 149 5.72 6.81 9.93
C HIS A 149 6.12 7.79 8.82
N GLN A 150 7.43 7.91 8.52
CA GLN A 150 7.91 8.79 7.46
C GLN A 150 7.55 8.31 6.06
N GLN A 151 7.46 6.99 5.87
CA GLN A 151 7.01 6.41 4.61
C GLN A 151 5.55 6.74 4.31
N ILE A 152 4.67 6.84 5.31
CA ILE A 152 3.27 7.27 5.10
C ILE A 152 3.22 8.63 4.38
N ASN A 153 4.02 9.60 4.83
CA ASN A 153 4.08 10.93 4.20
C ASN A 153 4.62 10.87 2.76
N LEU A 154 5.61 10.02 2.51
CA LEU A 154 6.15 9.79 1.17
C LEU A 154 5.06 9.20 0.24
N LEU A 155 4.35 8.16 0.68
CA LEU A 155 3.30 7.52 -0.12
C LEU A 155 2.15 8.48 -0.43
N ASN A 156 1.80 9.36 0.50
CA ASN A 156 0.80 10.40 0.23
C ASN A 156 1.26 11.34 -0.91
N LEU A 157 2.52 11.81 -0.90
CA LEU A 157 3.05 12.60 -2.01
C LEU A 157 3.00 11.83 -3.33
N VAL A 158 3.44 10.57 -3.35
CA VAL A 158 3.41 9.74 -4.56
C VAL A 158 1.99 9.58 -5.07
N ARG A 159 1.02 9.35 -4.18
CA ARG A 159 -0.40 9.30 -4.55
C ARG A 159 -0.84 10.57 -5.26
N TYR A 160 -0.51 11.75 -4.71
CA TYR A 160 -0.83 13.03 -5.33
C TYR A 160 -0.15 13.22 -6.70
N LEU A 161 1.12 12.82 -6.83
CA LEU A 161 1.87 12.92 -8.09
C LEU A 161 1.27 12.03 -9.17
N VAL A 162 0.83 10.82 -8.82
CA VAL A 162 0.16 9.89 -9.75
C VAL A 162 -1.24 10.42 -10.12
N ASP A 163 -2.02 10.85 -9.14
CA ASP A 163 -3.40 11.31 -9.34
C ASP A 163 -3.45 12.60 -10.18
N SER A 164 -2.47 13.49 -10.02
CA SER A 164 -2.42 14.76 -10.74
C SER A 164 -1.71 14.68 -12.10
N CYS A 165 -1.18 13.50 -12.48
CA CYS A 165 -0.45 13.34 -13.74
C CYS A 165 -1.40 13.40 -14.95
N PRO A 166 -1.19 14.34 -15.90
CA PRO A 166 -1.98 14.42 -17.13
C PRO A 166 -1.93 13.10 -17.90
N THR A 167 -3.08 12.68 -18.43
CA THR A 167 -3.25 11.37 -19.11
C THR A 167 -2.28 11.16 -20.26
N ASN A 168 -1.97 12.22 -21.00
CA ASN A 168 -1.03 12.23 -22.12
C ASN A 168 0.45 12.14 -21.72
N LEU A 169 0.78 12.33 -20.44
CA LEU A 169 2.15 12.29 -19.93
C LEU A 169 2.43 11.06 -19.07
N ARG A 170 1.42 10.21 -18.82
CA ARG A 170 1.54 9.01 -17.98
C ARG A 170 2.65 8.09 -18.46
N ASP A 171 2.68 7.77 -19.75
CA ASP A 171 3.66 6.86 -20.36
C ASP A 171 5.10 7.30 -20.11
N HIS A 172 5.34 8.61 -20.07
CA HIS A 172 6.66 9.17 -19.85
C HIS A 172 7.02 9.31 -18.36
N PHE A 173 6.07 9.77 -17.55
CA PHE A 173 6.34 10.26 -16.20
C PHE A 173 6.17 9.19 -15.12
N LEU A 174 5.13 8.35 -15.23
CA LEU A 174 4.73 7.46 -14.15
C LEU A 174 5.55 6.17 -14.01
N PRO A 175 6.04 5.49 -15.07
CA PRO A 175 6.70 4.19 -14.94
C PRO A 175 7.85 4.16 -13.91
N PRO A 176 8.87 5.04 -13.98
CA PRO A 176 9.99 4.97 -13.05
C PRO A 176 9.56 5.25 -11.59
N LEU A 177 8.60 6.17 -11.40
CA LEU A 177 8.10 6.54 -10.08
C LEU A 177 7.28 5.39 -9.46
N MET A 178 6.33 4.84 -10.21
CA MET A 178 5.43 3.79 -9.71
C MET A 178 6.17 2.47 -9.48
N ALA A 179 7.05 2.07 -10.41
CA ALA A 179 7.85 0.86 -10.28
C ALA A 179 8.73 0.91 -9.02
N ALA A 180 9.48 2.00 -8.85
CA ALA A 180 10.31 2.19 -7.66
C ALA A 180 9.48 2.28 -6.39
N SER A 181 8.31 2.96 -6.42
CA SER A 181 7.40 3.03 -5.27
C SER A 181 6.95 1.64 -4.83
N PHE A 182 6.44 0.81 -5.75
CA PHE A 182 5.94 -0.52 -5.40
C PHE A 182 7.05 -1.45 -4.90
N GLN A 183 8.25 -1.39 -5.50
CA GLN A 183 9.41 -2.15 -5.02
C GLN A 183 9.80 -1.76 -3.59
N GLN A 184 9.88 -0.46 -3.29
CA GLN A 184 10.26 0.02 -1.97
C GLN A 184 9.16 -0.21 -0.92
N MET A 185 7.90 -0.07 -1.30
CA MET A 185 6.75 -0.41 -0.45
C MET A 185 6.79 -1.88 -0.05
N ASP A 186 6.99 -2.78 -1.01
CA ASP A 186 7.08 -4.22 -0.76
C ASP A 186 8.25 -4.56 0.16
N ALA A 187 9.47 -4.13 -0.20
CA ALA A 187 10.66 -4.39 0.58
C ALA A 187 10.50 -3.88 2.02
N LYS A 188 9.98 -2.67 2.21
CA LYS A 188 9.77 -2.10 3.54
C LYS A 188 8.74 -2.89 4.33
N ILE A 189 7.51 -3.00 3.82
CA ILE A 189 6.39 -3.57 4.56
C ILE A 189 6.69 -5.03 4.92
N THR A 190 7.19 -5.82 3.98
CA THR A 190 7.54 -7.23 4.23
C THR A 190 8.63 -7.34 5.30
N SER A 191 9.73 -6.56 5.19
CA SER A 191 10.81 -6.62 6.18
C SER A 191 10.38 -6.16 7.58
N GLU A 192 9.51 -5.15 7.70
CA GLU A 192 9.04 -4.68 9.01
C GLU A 192 8.07 -5.68 9.66
N TRP A 193 7.22 -6.35 8.88
CA TRP A 193 6.38 -7.44 9.39
C TRP A 193 7.23 -8.62 9.86
N GLU A 194 8.23 -9.04 9.07
CA GLU A 194 9.19 -10.08 9.46
C GLU A 194 9.93 -9.73 10.76
N LYS A 195 10.40 -8.48 10.90
CA LYS A 195 11.04 -8.00 12.15
C LYS A 195 10.11 -8.15 13.35
N LEU A 196 8.85 -7.73 13.25
CA LEU A 196 7.88 -7.89 14.35
C LEU A 196 7.62 -9.36 14.68
N GLU A 197 7.61 -10.25 13.69
CA GLU A 197 7.44 -11.68 13.93
C GLU A 197 8.62 -12.29 14.70
N THR A 198 9.85 -11.90 14.37
CA THR A 198 11.04 -12.38 15.09
C THR A 198 11.11 -11.85 16.52
N GLN A 199 10.61 -10.63 16.77
CA GLN A 199 10.66 -10.00 18.10
C GLN A 199 9.65 -10.59 19.09
N LYS A 200 8.47 -11.04 18.61
CA LYS A 200 7.42 -11.67 19.43
C LYS A 200 7.83 -12.96 20.14
N GLY A 201 8.95 -13.58 19.75
CA GLY A 201 9.49 -14.79 20.38
C GLY A 201 10.31 -14.53 21.66
N VAL A 202 10.64 -13.29 21.98
CA VAL A 202 11.54 -12.93 23.09
C VAL A 202 10.74 -12.37 24.26
N GLN A 203 10.96 -12.86 25.49
CA GLN A 203 10.34 -12.28 26.69
C GLN A 203 10.82 -10.82 26.87
N ALA A 204 9.95 -9.87 26.54
CA ALA A 204 10.21 -8.44 26.64
C ALA A 204 9.67 -7.86 27.96
N GLY A 205 10.41 -6.93 28.56
CA GLY A 205 9.92 -6.13 29.69
C GLY A 205 8.82 -5.15 29.25
N GLU A 206 8.08 -4.58 30.21
CA GLU A 206 6.91 -3.71 29.96
C GLU A 206 7.18 -2.54 29.00
N ALA A 207 8.33 -1.86 29.15
CA ALA A 207 8.72 -0.76 28.26
C ALA A 207 9.04 -1.22 26.83
N ALA A 208 9.59 -2.44 26.68
CA ALA A 208 9.86 -3.02 25.37
C ALA A 208 8.57 -3.47 24.68
N LEU A 209 7.60 -3.98 25.44
CA LEU A 209 6.27 -4.31 24.93
C LEU A 209 5.53 -3.04 24.44
N ALA A 210 5.62 -1.93 25.16
CA ALA A 210 5.01 -0.67 24.74
C ALA A 210 5.57 -0.17 23.39
N GLU A 211 6.89 -0.26 23.20
CA GLU A 211 7.54 0.14 21.93
C GLU A 211 7.22 -0.83 20.79
N GLU A 212 7.11 -2.14 21.07
CA GLU A 212 6.66 -3.14 20.09
C GLU A 212 5.22 -2.85 19.63
N MET A 213 4.29 -2.62 20.58
CA MET A 213 2.89 -2.30 20.27
C MET A 213 2.77 -1.01 19.45
N LYS A 214 3.57 0.00 19.80
CA LYS A 214 3.67 1.24 19.04
C LYS A 214 4.16 1.00 17.61
N SER A 215 5.25 0.24 17.46
CA SER A 215 5.84 -0.09 16.16
C SER A 215 4.86 -0.86 15.27
N GLU A 216 4.16 -1.84 15.85
CA GLU A 216 3.12 -2.61 15.16
C GLU A 216 1.94 -1.74 14.74
N SER A 217 1.50 -0.80 15.58
CA SER A 217 0.41 0.13 15.25
C SER A 217 0.76 1.02 14.05
N ILE A 218 1.98 1.58 14.04
CA ILE A 218 2.46 2.41 12.92
C ILE A 218 2.60 1.56 11.65
N LEU A 219 3.10 0.32 11.76
CA LEU A 219 3.24 -0.57 10.60
C LEU A 219 1.88 -0.92 9.98
N ARG A 220 0.83 -1.13 10.80
CA ARG A 220 -0.53 -1.30 10.29
C ARG A 220 -1.02 -0.08 9.52
N GLN A 221 -0.74 1.13 10.02
CA GLN A 221 -1.09 2.37 9.31
C GLN A 221 -0.36 2.51 7.98
N LEU A 222 0.95 2.19 7.94
CA LEU A 222 1.72 2.16 6.69
C LEU A 222 1.14 1.14 5.71
N THR A 223 0.90 -0.09 6.18
CA THR A 223 0.35 -1.17 5.36
C THR A 223 -1.02 -0.76 4.79
N TYR A 224 -1.89 -0.18 5.62
CA TYR A 224 -3.19 0.31 5.20
C TYR A 224 -3.09 1.43 4.16
N THR A 225 -2.21 2.41 4.37
CA THR A 225 -1.98 3.51 3.42
C THR A 225 -1.52 2.98 2.05
N ALA A 226 -0.56 2.05 2.05
CA ALA A 226 -0.06 1.39 0.85
C ALA A 226 -1.14 0.60 0.10
N VAL A 227 -1.94 -0.18 0.84
CA VAL A 227 -3.03 -0.99 0.26
C VAL A 227 -4.15 -0.12 -0.30
N MET A 228 -4.52 0.95 0.40
CA MET A 228 -5.54 1.89 -0.11
C MET A 228 -5.07 2.61 -1.37
N MET A 229 -3.80 3.04 -1.42
CA MET A 229 -3.23 3.64 -2.62
C MET A 229 -3.33 2.69 -3.84
N VAL A 230 -3.01 1.40 -3.67
CA VAL A 230 -3.15 0.41 -4.73
C VAL A 230 -4.62 0.15 -5.09
N ALA A 231 -5.51 0.07 -4.10
CA ALA A 231 -6.93 -0.11 -4.33
C ALA A 231 -7.53 1.06 -5.13
N ASP A 232 -7.16 2.30 -4.80
CA ASP A 232 -7.59 3.51 -5.50
C ASP A 232 -7.05 3.58 -6.94
N PHE A 233 -5.82 3.11 -7.17
CA PHE A 233 -5.22 3.09 -8.52
C PHE A 233 -5.85 2.03 -9.42
N LEU A 234 -6.32 0.93 -8.85
CA LEU A 234 -6.93 -0.19 -9.56
C LEU A 234 -8.47 -0.18 -9.49
N ASP A 235 -9.09 0.86 -8.94
CA ASP A 235 -10.54 0.96 -8.82
C ASP A 235 -11.21 0.97 -10.22
N PRO A 236 -12.08 -0.01 -10.55
CA PRO A 236 -12.79 -0.02 -11.83
C PRO A 236 -13.80 1.12 -11.98
N ALA A 237 -14.26 1.73 -10.88
CA ALA A 237 -15.19 2.85 -10.91
C ALA A 237 -14.51 4.20 -11.13
N ARG A 238 -13.17 4.26 -11.03
CA ARG A 238 -12.40 5.49 -11.20
C ARG A 238 -12.45 5.93 -12.67
N MET A 239 -13.06 7.08 -12.91
CA MET A 239 -13.14 7.68 -14.25
C MET A 239 -11.82 8.38 -14.61
N THR A 240 -11.52 8.44 -15.91
CA THR A 240 -10.48 9.33 -16.43
C THR A 240 -11.07 10.74 -16.46
N ASP A 241 -10.56 11.64 -15.61
CA ASP A 241 -10.91 13.07 -15.67
C ASP A 241 -10.41 13.64 -17.01
N LEU A 242 -11.31 13.79 -17.98
CA LEU A 242 -11.02 14.45 -19.25
C LEU A 242 -11.69 15.83 -19.27
N PRO A 243 -10.94 16.93 -19.08
CA PRO A 243 -11.32 18.19 -19.71
C PRO A 243 -10.97 18.06 -21.19
N VAL A 244 -11.95 17.72 -22.02
CA VAL A 244 -11.79 17.74 -23.49
C VAL A 244 -11.75 19.19 -23.94
N THR A 245 -10.57 19.79 -23.93
CA THR A 245 -10.36 21.18 -24.39
C THR A 245 -10.11 21.26 -25.90
N ASN A 246 -9.64 20.18 -26.54
CA ASN A 246 -9.35 20.13 -27.97
C ASN A 246 -10.09 18.99 -28.71
N PRO A 247 -10.66 19.26 -29.89
CA PRO A 247 -11.26 18.23 -30.75
C PRO A 247 -10.27 17.14 -31.19
N GLU A 248 -8.97 17.43 -31.31
CA GLU A 248 -7.95 16.43 -31.70
C GLU A 248 -7.62 15.43 -30.58
N ASP A 249 -7.73 15.83 -29.31
CA ASP A 249 -7.54 14.94 -28.15
C ASP A 249 -8.72 13.97 -27.97
N SER A 250 -9.89 14.28 -28.55
CA SER A 250 -11.02 13.35 -28.60
C SER A 250 -10.72 12.08 -29.42
N ALA A 251 -9.73 12.14 -30.32
CA ALA A 251 -9.30 11.00 -31.14
C ALA A 251 -8.29 10.08 -30.43
N ARG A 252 -7.56 10.58 -29.41
CA ARG A 252 -6.60 9.78 -28.62
C ARG A 252 -7.21 9.41 -27.27
N ARG A 253 -7.88 8.27 -27.23
CA ARG A 253 -8.42 7.73 -25.97
C ARG A 253 -7.28 7.19 -25.11
N TYR A 254 -6.84 7.98 -24.12
CA TYR A 254 -5.86 7.53 -23.13
C TYR A 254 -6.49 6.50 -22.17
N PRO A 255 -5.74 5.46 -21.76
CA PRO A 255 -6.23 4.48 -20.81
C PRO A 255 -6.48 5.12 -19.44
N THR A 256 -7.45 4.58 -18.71
CA THR A 256 -7.65 4.78 -17.27
C THR A 256 -6.37 4.43 -16.51
N LEU A 257 -6.19 5.00 -15.31
CA LEU A 257 -5.01 4.69 -14.49
C LEU A 257 -4.92 3.18 -14.21
N ARG A 258 -6.05 2.54 -13.91
CA ARG A 258 -6.15 1.09 -13.76
C ARG A 258 -5.59 0.36 -14.98
N LYS A 259 -6.09 0.65 -16.20
CA LYS A 259 -5.61 -0.03 -17.42
C LYS A 259 -4.14 0.28 -17.68
N PHE A 260 -3.71 1.52 -17.53
CA PHE A 260 -2.31 1.92 -17.66
C PHE A 260 -1.37 1.09 -16.76
N CYS A 261 -1.71 0.95 -15.47
CA CYS A 261 -0.95 0.13 -14.52
C CYS A 261 -0.87 -1.34 -14.94
N LEU A 262 -1.95 -1.91 -15.49
CA LEU A 262 -2.01 -3.32 -15.88
C LEU A 262 -1.40 -3.61 -17.26
N MET A 263 -1.21 -2.59 -18.10
CA MET A 263 -0.63 -2.70 -19.44
C MET A 263 0.90 -2.62 -19.44
N SER A 264 1.48 -1.86 -18.50
CA SER A 264 2.93 -1.68 -18.39
C SER A 264 3.57 -2.78 -17.55
N SER A 265 4.46 -3.59 -18.14
CA SER A 265 5.19 -4.64 -17.42
C SER A 265 6.05 -4.06 -16.30
N GLU A 266 6.70 -2.92 -16.55
CA GLU A 266 7.54 -2.19 -15.57
C GLU A 266 6.77 -1.82 -14.30
N ILE A 267 5.47 -1.52 -14.42
CA ILE A 267 4.61 -1.15 -13.29
C ILE A 267 3.95 -2.39 -12.67
N VAL A 268 3.37 -3.25 -13.51
CA VAL A 268 2.51 -4.35 -13.05
C VAL A 268 3.30 -5.44 -12.32
N GLU A 269 4.55 -5.69 -12.70
CA GLU A 269 5.39 -6.71 -12.05
C GLU A 269 5.62 -6.40 -10.56
N PRO A 270 6.23 -5.26 -10.18
CA PRO A 270 6.44 -4.94 -8.76
C PRO A 270 5.13 -4.72 -8.01
N LEU A 271 4.09 -4.23 -8.70
CA LEU A 271 2.74 -4.12 -8.14
C LEU A 271 2.18 -5.48 -7.72
N LEU A 272 2.25 -6.50 -8.60
CA LEU A 272 1.73 -7.84 -8.30
C LEU A 272 2.56 -8.54 -7.23
N VAL A 273 3.88 -8.35 -7.20
CA VAL A 273 4.75 -8.84 -6.12
C VAL A 273 4.29 -8.27 -4.78
N PHE A 274 4.15 -6.95 -4.68
CA PHE A 274 3.62 -6.28 -3.49
C PHE A 274 2.27 -6.85 -3.05
N CYS A 275 1.30 -6.93 -3.97
CA CYS A 275 -0.03 -7.47 -3.68
C CYS A 275 0.04 -8.92 -3.16
N THR A 276 0.95 -9.74 -3.70
CA THR A 276 1.16 -11.14 -3.31
C THR A 276 1.71 -11.27 -1.89
N HIS A 277 2.64 -10.41 -1.50
CA HIS A 277 3.15 -10.39 -0.13
C HIS A 277 2.12 -9.84 0.85
N VAL A 278 1.36 -8.79 0.47
CA VAL A 278 0.31 -8.20 1.31
C VAL A 278 -0.76 -9.22 1.72
N ILE A 279 -1.20 -10.12 0.85
CA ILE A 279 -2.22 -11.10 1.24
C ILE A 279 -1.72 -12.08 2.33
N ARG A 280 -0.42 -12.08 2.64
CA ARG A 280 0.22 -12.89 3.68
C ARG A 280 0.70 -12.11 4.90
N VAL A 281 0.46 -10.79 5.00
CA VAL A 281 0.84 -10.01 6.20
C VAL A 281 -0.14 -10.25 7.35
N ARG A 282 0.29 -10.01 8.59
CA ARG A 282 -0.54 -10.15 9.79
C ARG A 282 -1.45 -8.94 10.05
N ASP A 283 -2.17 -8.53 9.01
CA ASP A 283 -3.22 -7.51 9.04
C ASP A 283 -4.42 -7.96 8.19
N THR A 284 -5.42 -8.53 8.86
CA THR A 284 -6.58 -9.14 8.20
C THR A 284 -7.40 -8.14 7.37
N ARG A 285 -7.43 -6.86 7.79
CA ARG A 285 -8.13 -5.80 7.04
C ARG A 285 -7.44 -5.54 5.71
N CYS A 286 -6.11 -5.40 5.74
CA CYS A 286 -5.31 -5.16 4.54
C CYS A 286 -5.36 -6.36 3.57
N CYS A 287 -5.28 -7.58 4.08
CA CYS A 287 -5.46 -8.79 3.27
C CYS A 287 -6.83 -8.84 2.60
N SER A 288 -7.92 -8.53 3.32
CA SER A 288 -9.28 -8.52 2.76
C SER A 288 -9.42 -7.53 1.60
N ILE A 289 -8.89 -6.31 1.76
CA ILE A 289 -8.91 -5.30 0.70
C ILE A 289 -8.12 -5.82 -0.51
N MET A 290 -6.92 -6.35 -0.30
CA MET A 290 -6.07 -6.80 -1.39
C MET A 290 -6.66 -8.01 -2.15
N LEU A 291 -7.28 -8.96 -1.45
CA LEU A 291 -7.99 -10.08 -2.09
C LEU A 291 -9.13 -9.59 -2.99
N ARG A 292 -9.84 -8.51 -2.60
CA ARG A 292 -10.88 -7.90 -3.44
C ARG A 292 -10.29 -7.21 -4.67
N VAL A 293 -9.18 -6.48 -4.49
CA VAL A 293 -8.45 -5.84 -5.60
C VAL A 293 -8.03 -6.89 -6.62
N PHE A 294 -7.34 -7.95 -6.19
CA PHE A 294 -6.96 -9.06 -7.06
C PHE A 294 -8.16 -9.70 -7.76
N ARG A 295 -9.24 -9.98 -7.04
CA ARG A 295 -10.46 -10.54 -7.65
C ARG A 295 -11.03 -9.62 -8.73
N SER A 296 -10.91 -8.31 -8.55
CA SER A 296 -11.40 -7.33 -9.51
C SER A 296 -10.61 -7.32 -10.81
N ILE A 297 -9.31 -7.62 -10.79
CA ILE A 297 -8.44 -7.58 -11.97
C ILE A 297 -8.39 -8.91 -12.74
N ILE A 298 -8.78 -10.04 -12.12
CA ILE A 298 -8.78 -11.35 -12.80
C ILE A 298 -9.46 -11.34 -14.18
N PRO A 299 -10.66 -10.77 -14.35
CA PRO A 299 -11.35 -10.78 -15.63
C PRO A 299 -10.59 -10.04 -16.74
N ASP A 300 -9.74 -9.05 -16.39
CA ASP A 300 -8.97 -8.26 -17.36
C ASP A 300 -7.96 -9.10 -18.14
N PHE A 301 -7.54 -10.25 -17.59
CA PHE A 301 -6.55 -11.14 -18.19
C PHE A 301 -7.16 -12.41 -18.79
N ARG A 302 -8.48 -12.46 -18.99
CA ARG A 302 -9.14 -13.62 -19.59
C ARG A 302 -9.01 -13.66 -21.11
N ALA A 303 -8.92 -12.50 -21.78
CA ALA A 303 -8.93 -12.44 -23.24
C ALA A 303 -7.65 -13.04 -23.84
N VAL A 304 -7.82 -14.07 -24.68
CA VAL A 304 -6.84 -14.52 -25.67
C VAL A 304 -7.57 -14.43 -27.02
N GLN A 305 -6.95 -13.71 -27.96
CA GLN A 305 -7.30 -13.53 -29.39
C GLN A 305 -8.34 -12.47 -29.82
N ASP A 306 -7.87 -11.70 -30.81
CA ASP A 306 -8.56 -11.26 -32.03
C ASP A 306 -9.91 -10.57 -31.86
N MET A 307 -9.93 -9.44 -31.14
CA MET A 307 -10.91 -8.41 -31.52
C MET A 307 -10.45 -7.77 -32.83
N GLU A 308 -10.84 -8.38 -33.94
CA GLU A 308 -11.21 -7.59 -35.10
C GLU A 308 -12.12 -6.46 -34.61
N ILE A 309 -11.70 -5.23 -34.92
CA ILE A 309 -12.37 -3.99 -34.57
C ILE A 309 -13.75 -4.03 -35.22
N THR A 310 -14.74 -4.60 -34.55
CA THR A 310 -16.15 -4.37 -34.85
C THR A 310 -16.58 -3.19 -33.99
N SER A 311 -16.48 -2.03 -34.62
CA SER A 311 -16.77 -0.68 -34.12
C SER A 311 -18.24 -0.46 -33.72
N GLU A 312 -18.96 -1.46 -33.21
CA GLU A 312 -20.39 -1.33 -32.91
C GLU A 312 -20.78 -2.15 -31.67
N SER A 313 -20.38 -1.67 -30.50
CA SER A 313 -21.05 -2.01 -29.25
C SER A 313 -21.67 -0.76 -28.64
N HIS A 314 -22.92 -0.46 -29.02
CA HIS A 314 -23.82 0.39 -28.24
C HIS A 314 -24.21 -0.35 -26.95
N GLY A 315 -23.28 -0.41 -26.01
CA GLY A 315 -23.47 -0.97 -24.67
C GLY A 315 -23.42 0.14 -23.63
N THR A 316 -24.52 0.32 -22.91
CA THR A 316 -24.64 1.21 -21.75
C THR A 316 -23.68 0.78 -20.64
N GLY A 317 -22.51 1.40 -20.57
CA GLY A 317 -21.53 1.24 -19.52
C GLY A 317 -20.24 1.96 -19.90
N ASN A 318 -19.91 3.02 -19.15
CA ASN A 318 -18.79 3.93 -19.39
C ASN A 318 -17.41 3.29 -19.07
N MET A 319 -17.19 2.03 -19.46
CA MET A 319 -15.95 1.29 -19.19
C MET A 319 -14.91 1.54 -20.29
N ASP A 320 -13.67 1.77 -19.86
CA ASP A 320 -12.50 1.86 -20.73
C ASP A 320 -12.14 0.48 -21.29
N ASN A 321 -12.34 0.30 -22.59
CA ASN A 321 -12.09 -0.93 -23.33
C ASN A 321 -10.66 -1.02 -23.89
N SER A 322 -9.72 -0.18 -23.44
CA SER A 322 -8.31 -0.26 -23.86
C SER A 322 -7.76 -1.68 -23.58
N PRO A 323 -7.34 -2.43 -24.62
CA PRO A 323 -6.97 -3.83 -24.46
C PRO A 323 -5.60 -3.95 -23.80
N ILE A 324 -5.47 -4.89 -22.86
CA ILE A 324 -4.17 -5.26 -22.30
C ILE A 324 -3.43 -6.11 -23.34
N PRO A 325 -2.15 -5.83 -23.64
CA PRO A 325 -1.38 -6.63 -24.59
C PRO A 325 -1.42 -8.12 -24.23
N ALA A 326 -1.71 -8.99 -25.21
CA ALA A 326 -1.94 -10.42 -24.97
C ALA A 326 -0.74 -11.11 -24.30
N ALA A 327 0.48 -10.71 -24.65
CA ALA A 327 1.71 -11.19 -24.02
C ALA A 327 1.75 -10.84 -22.52
N THR A 328 1.52 -9.56 -22.18
CA THR A 328 1.44 -9.08 -20.80
C THR A 328 0.33 -9.79 -20.02
N ALA A 329 -0.86 -9.89 -20.60
CA ALA A 329 -1.99 -10.59 -19.97
C ALA A 329 -1.69 -12.07 -19.69
N SER A 330 -0.98 -12.75 -20.60
CA SER A 330 -0.57 -14.14 -20.40
C SER A 330 0.44 -14.28 -19.27
N LEU A 331 1.46 -13.42 -19.20
CA LEU A 331 2.45 -13.45 -18.13
C LEU A 331 1.82 -13.20 -16.75
N ILE A 332 0.94 -12.21 -16.65
CA ILE A 332 0.22 -11.91 -15.41
C ILE A 332 -0.68 -13.08 -14.99
N ARG A 333 -1.41 -13.67 -15.94
CA ARG A 333 -2.27 -14.83 -15.70
C ARG A 333 -1.45 -16.02 -15.18
N GLU A 334 -0.29 -16.29 -15.75
CA GLU A 334 0.61 -17.35 -15.27
C GLU A 334 1.10 -17.05 -13.85
N TYR A 335 1.59 -15.84 -13.58
CA TYR A 335 2.03 -15.43 -12.24
C TYR A 335 0.92 -15.54 -11.18
N ILE A 336 -0.31 -15.12 -11.49
CA ILE A 336 -1.45 -15.28 -10.58
C ILE A 336 -1.78 -16.77 -10.36
N SER A 337 -1.69 -17.57 -11.42
CA SER A 337 -1.97 -19.01 -11.38
C SER A 337 -0.90 -19.80 -10.62
N SER A 338 0.34 -19.30 -10.54
CA SER A 338 1.45 -19.92 -9.82
C SER A 338 1.64 -19.37 -8.42
N ASP A 339 2.17 -18.16 -8.31
CA ASP A 339 2.74 -17.60 -7.08
C ASP A 339 1.64 -17.09 -6.16
N VAL A 340 0.67 -16.36 -6.73
CA VAL A 340 -0.48 -15.84 -5.96
C VAL A 340 -1.37 -16.97 -5.46
N LEU A 341 -1.64 -17.98 -6.31
CA LEU A 341 -2.40 -19.16 -5.91
C LEU A 341 -1.67 -19.95 -4.81
N ARG A 342 -0.34 -20.13 -4.93
CA ARG A 342 0.47 -20.79 -3.89
C ARG A 342 0.43 -20.03 -2.56
N ALA A 343 0.55 -18.70 -2.60
CA ALA A 343 0.41 -17.85 -1.42
C ALA A 343 -0.96 -18.05 -0.74
N CYS A 344 -2.04 -18.05 -1.53
CA CYS A 344 -3.40 -18.28 -1.03
C CYS A 344 -3.58 -19.66 -0.40
N VAL A 345 -3.06 -20.71 -1.04
CA VAL A 345 -3.09 -22.08 -0.52
C VAL A 345 -2.33 -22.19 0.81
N GLN A 346 -1.15 -21.57 0.91
CA GLN A 346 -0.39 -21.54 2.16
C GLN A 346 -1.19 -20.85 3.27
N SER A 347 -1.79 -19.69 2.98
CA SER A 347 -2.63 -18.96 3.94
C SER A 347 -3.88 -19.74 4.39
N MET A 348 -4.47 -20.60 3.55
CA MET A 348 -5.60 -21.46 3.96
C MET A 348 -5.26 -22.39 5.13
N ASN A 349 -3.99 -22.80 5.25
CA ASN A 349 -3.51 -23.75 6.24
C ASN A 349 -3.04 -23.06 7.53
N GLU A 350 -2.85 -21.75 7.50
CA GLU A 350 -2.29 -20.97 8.61
C GLU A 350 -3.38 -20.49 9.59
N HIS A 351 -3.15 -20.68 10.90
CA HIS A 351 -4.11 -20.38 11.97
C HIS A 351 -4.53 -18.89 12.05
N TYR A 352 -3.66 -18.00 11.59
CA TYR A 352 -3.92 -16.55 11.59
C TYR A 352 -5.00 -16.15 10.58
N PHE A 353 -5.08 -16.85 9.45
CA PHE A 353 -5.93 -16.48 8.32
C PHE A 353 -7.30 -17.16 8.31
N VAL A 354 -7.70 -17.80 9.41
CA VAL A 354 -8.98 -18.53 9.53
C VAL A 354 -10.19 -17.63 9.22
N GLU A 355 -10.16 -16.37 9.67
CA GLU A 355 -11.22 -15.39 9.38
C GLU A 355 -11.30 -15.04 7.89
N LEU A 356 -10.19 -15.16 7.17
CA LEU A 356 -10.06 -14.83 5.74
C LEU A 356 -10.27 -16.03 4.81
N GLN A 357 -10.35 -17.27 5.33
CA GLN A 357 -10.51 -18.48 4.50
C GLN A 357 -11.69 -18.39 3.51
N LYS A 358 -12.80 -17.74 3.88
CA LYS A 358 -13.94 -17.54 2.95
C LYS A 358 -13.60 -16.60 1.80
N GLU A 359 -12.84 -15.54 2.06
CA GLU A 359 -12.41 -14.58 1.03
C GLU A 359 -11.33 -15.18 0.15
N ILE A 360 -10.35 -15.86 0.75
CA ILE A 360 -9.31 -16.61 0.03
C ILE A 360 -9.96 -17.67 -0.88
N ALA A 361 -10.91 -18.46 -0.37
CA ALA A 361 -11.61 -19.46 -1.19
C ALA A 361 -12.44 -18.83 -2.33
N THR A 362 -13.00 -17.64 -2.11
CA THR A 362 -13.71 -16.90 -3.18
C THR A 362 -12.74 -16.47 -4.27
N PHE A 363 -11.55 -16.04 -3.87
CA PHE A 363 -10.50 -15.61 -4.79
C PHE A 363 -9.90 -16.79 -5.58
N ILE A 364 -9.57 -17.90 -4.91
CA ILE A 364 -9.14 -19.16 -5.57
C ILE A 364 -10.20 -19.62 -6.58
N GLY A 365 -11.49 -19.57 -6.22
CA GLY A 365 -12.58 -19.90 -7.12
C GLY A 365 -12.61 -19.01 -8.37
N ALA A 366 -12.31 -17.72 -8.21
CA ALA A 366 -12.21 -16.78 -9.34
C ALA A 366 -11.01 -17.09 -10.25
N ILE A 367 -9.85 -17.47 -9.69
CA ILE A 367 -8.68 -17.90 -10.45
C ILE A 367 -9.04 -19.13 -11.30
N ILE A 368 -9.60 -20.17 -10.67
CA ILE A 368 -9.97 -21.43 -11.34
C ILE A 368 -10.98 -21.16 -12.46
N ALA A 369 -12.07 -20.43 -12.16
CA ALA A 369 -13.13 -20.19 -13.12
C ALA A 369 -12.67 -19.40 -14.36
N ASN A 370 -11.69 -18.50 -14.21
CA ASN A 370 -11.23 -17.65 -15.31
C ASN A 370 -10.00 -18.21 -16.05
N TYR A 371 -9.12 -18.94 -15.37
CA TYR A 371 -7.81 -19.31 -15.93
C TYR A 371 -7.64 -20.80 -16.23
N CYS A 372 -8.32 -21.72 -15.54
CA CYS A 372 -8.25 -23.14 -15.91
C CYS A 372 -8.68 -23.44 -17.36
N PRO A 373 -9.65 -22.73 -17.96
CA PRO A 373 -9.98 -22.90 -19.38
C PRO A 373 -8.86 -22.47 -20.35
N LEU A 374 -7.87 -21.71 -19.86
CA LEU A 374 -6.84 -21.07 -20.68
C LEU A 374 -5.44 -21.65 -20.44
N THR A 375 -5.18 -22.16 -19.24
CA THR A 375 -3.88 -22.72 -18.84
C THR A 375 -4.04 -23.83 -17.82
N ASN A 376 -3.12 -24.80 -17.82
CA ASN A 376 -3.09 -25.90 -16.87
C ASN A 376 -2.44 -25.53 -15.52
N THR A 377 -1.82 -24.35 -15.41
CA THR A 377 -1.04 -23.95 -14.23
C THR A 377 -1.81 -24.03 -12.92
N PRO A 378 -3.06 -23.52 -12.78
CA PRO A 378 -3.80 -23.63 -11.52
C PRO A 378 -4.02 -25.09 -11.10
N LYS A 379 -4.33 -25.98 -12.06
CA LYS A 379 -4.52 -27.41 -11.80
C LYS A 379 -3.21 -28.06 -11.32
N SER A 380 -2.08 -27.77 -11.97
CA SER A 380 -0.78 -28.28 -11.57
C SER A 380 -0.37 -27.84 -10.16
N ILE A 381 -0.68 -26.59 -9.77
CA ILE A 381 -0.44 -26.11 -8.40
C ILE A 381 -1.31 -26.87 -7.40
N LEU A 382 -2.61 -27.06 -7.66
CA LEU A 382 -3.49 -27.82 -6.79
C LEU A 382 -3.05 -29.28 -6.62
N GLN A 383 -2.56 -29.91 -7.69
CA GLN A 383 -2.01 -31.28 -7.68
C GLN A 383 -0.71 -31.40 -6.88
N SER A 384 0.03 -30.31 -6.70
CA SER A 384 1.27 -30.31 -5.89
C SER A 384 1.02 -30.33 -4.38
N ILE A 385 -0.24 -30.17 -3.95
CA ILE A 385 -0.61 -30.10 -2.54
C ILE A 385 -0.75 -31.52 -1.97
N PRO A 386 -0.08 -31.85 -0.85
CA PRO A 386 -0.23 -33.16 -0.24
C PRO A 386 -1.68 -33.34 0.27
N ASN A 387 -2.18 -34.58 0.20
CA ASN A 387 -3.51 -34.98 0.68
C ASN A 387 -4.71 -34.49 -0.14
N LEU A 388 -4.51 -33.90 -1.33
CA LEU A 388 -5.61 -33.70 -2.29
C LEU A 388 -5.63 -34.82 -3.33
N ARG A 389 -6.77 -35.49 -3.48
CA ARG A 389 -6.94 -36.51 -4.53
C ARG A 389 -7.19 -35.84 -5.88
N GLN A 390 -6.61 -36.41 -6.93
CA GLN A 390 -6.77 -35.88 -8.29
C GLN A 390 -8.23 -35.84 -8.74
N GLU A 391 -9.03 -36.84 -8.37
CA GLU A 391 -10.47 -36.90 -8.67
C GLU A 391 -11.25 -35.74 -8.05
N ASP A 392 -10.95 -35.39 -6.79
CA ASP A 392 -11.60 -34.28 -6.09
C ASP A 392 -11.24 -32.93 -6.71
N ILE A 393 -9.99 -32.78 -7.17
CA ILE A 393 -9.51 -31.58 -7.87
C ILE A 393 -10.25 -31.42 -9.20
N ASP A 394 -10.34 -32.50 -9.98
CA ASP A 394 -11.00 -32.47 -11.29
C ASP A 394 -12.51 -32.18 -11.16
N GLU A 395 -13.19 -32.82 -10.21
CA GLU A 395 -14.60 -32.55 -9.90
C GLU A 395 -14.82 -31.10 -9.43
N ALA A 396 -13.92 -30.57 -8.58
CA ALA A 396 -14.00 -29.20 -8.12
C ALA A 396 -13.81 -28.19 -9.27
N ILE A 397 -12.83 -28.41 -10.14
CA ILE A 397 -12.59 -27.55 -11.32
C ILE A 397 -13.81 -27.56 -12.25
N GLU A 398 -14.38 -28.73 -12.53
CA GLU A 398 -15.58 -28.86 -13.37
C GLU A 398 -16.77 -28.10 -12.77
N LYS A 399 -17.05 -28.29 -11.48
CA LYS A 399 -18.11 -27.56 -10.76
C LYS A 399 -17.90 -26.05 -10.75
N ILE A 400 -16.66 -25.60 -10.58
CA ILE A 400 -16.33 -24.16 -10.54
C ILE A 400 -16.48 -23.53 -11.92
N CYS A 401 -15.99 -24.18 -12.98
CA CYS A 401 -16.03 -23.64 -14.34
C CYS A 401 -17.44 -23.69 -14.95
N SER A 402 -18.29 -24.63 -14.53
CA SER A 402 -19.67 -24.77 -15.02
C SER A 402 -20.66 -23.77 -14.41
N THR A 403 -20.29 -23.07 -13.34
CA THR A 403 -21.17 -22.11 -12.66
C THR A 403 -20.63 -20.68 -12.70
N GLN A 404 -21.53 -19.70 -12.87
CA GLN A 404 -21.21 -18.28 -12.71
C GLN A 404 -21.47 -17.79 -11.28
N ASN A 405 -21.98 -18.65 -10.40
CA ASN A 405 -22.33 -18.28 -9.04
C ASN A 405 -21.11 -18.34 -8.12
N SER A 406 -20.58 -17.17 -7.74
CA SER A 406 -19.42 -17.02 -6.85
C SER A 406 -19.57 -17.73 -5.50
N LYS A 407 -20.80 -17.85 -4.97
CA LYS A 407 -21.07 -18.56 -3.72
C LYS A 407 -20.88 -20.07 -3.89
N LEU A 408 -21.30 -20.64 -5.02
CA LEU A 408 -21.10 -22.05 -5.33
C LEU A 408 -19.62 -22.34 -5.58
N GLN A 409 -18.93 -21.49 -6.37
CA GLN A 409 -17.49 -21.61 -6.61
C GLN A 409 -16.70 -21.63 -5.29
N ARG A 410 -16.98 -20.67 -4.39
CA ARG A 410 -16.35 -20.61 -3.06
C ARG A 410 -16.62 -21.88 -2.24
N ASN A 411 -17.85 -22.38 -2.23
CA ASN A 411 -18.19 -23.56 -1.45
C ASN A 411 -17.46 -24.81 -1.97
N SER A 412 -17.33 -24.97 -3.30
CA SER A 412 -16.54 -26.04 -3.91
C SER A 412 -15.07 -25.98 -3.49
N VAL A 413 -14.48 -24.77 -3.45
CA VAL A 413 -13.11 -24.58 -2.92
C VAL A 413 -13.04 -24.94 -1.44
N LEU A 414 -13.95 -24.44 -0.60
CA LEU A 414 -13.96 -24.76 0.83
C LEU A 414 -14.17 -26.25 1.12
N GLN A 415 -14.84 -26.98 0.24
CA GLN A 415 -14.98 -28.43 0.32
C GLN A 415 -13.67 -29.11 -0.07
N LEU A 416 -13.02 -28.69 -1.16
CA LEU A 416 -11.72 -29.22 -1.59
C LEU A 416 -10.66 -29.10 -0.49
N PHE A 417 -10.63 -27.97 0.22
CA PHE A 417 -9.66 -27.72 1.28
C PHE A 417 -10.12 -28.19 2.67
N SER A 418 -11.22 -28.94 2.82
CA SER A 418 -11.80 -29.25 4.14
C SER A 418 -10.84 -29.95 5.11
N GLU A 419 -9.94 -30.79 4.59
CA GLU A 419 -8.95 -31.54 5.38
C GLU A 419 -7.66 -30.74 5.65
N LEU A 420 -7.47 -29.62 4.97
CA LEU A 420 -6.28 -28.77 5.05
C LEU A 420 -6.52 -27.46 5.83
N LYS A 421 -7.77 -27.17 6.24
CA LYS A 421 -8.12 -25.92 6.92
C LYS A 421 -7.32 -25.74 8.21
N GLY A 422 -6.64 -24.60 8.32
CA GLY A 422 -6.10 -24.12 9.59
C GLY A 422 -7.21 -23.99 10.64
N VAL A 423 -6.91 -24.43 11.86
CA VAL A 423 -7.78 -24.29 13.05
C VAL A 423 -7.57 -22.91 13.67
N SER A 424 -8.56 -22.24 14.26
CA SER A 424 -8.31 -20.92 14.85
C SER A 424 -7.37 -21.00 16.07
N ILE A 425 -6.60 -19.94 16.33
CA ILE A 425 -5.76 -19.84 17.55
C ILE A 425 -6.60 -19.98 18.83
N SER A 426 -7.85 -19.49 18.81
CA SER A 426 -8.83 -19.65 19.89
C SER A 426 -9.26 -21.10 20.13
N GLU A 427 -9.27 -21.94 19.09
CA GLU A 427 -9.59 -23.37 19.21
C GLU A 427 -8.36 -24.19 19.64
N LEU A 428 -7.15 -23.81 19.22
CA LEU A 428 -5.89 -24.37 19.73
C LEU A 428 -5.74 -24.20 21.24
N GLY A 429 -6.08 -23.02 21.77
CA GLY A 429 -6.08 -22.77 23.22
C GLY A 429 -7.07 -23.64 24.01
N ARG A 430 -8.16 -24.08 23.37
CA ARG A 430 -9.15 -25.00 23.96
C ARG A 430 -8.72 -26.46 23.87
N LEU A 431 -8.02 -26.84 22.80
CA LEU A 431 -7.49 -28.20 22.63
C LEU A 431 -6.37 -28.50 23.64
N GLY A 432 -5.55 -27.50 23.99
CA GLY A 432 -4.55 -27.61 25.06
C GLY A 432 -5.14 -27.79 26.46
N THR A 433 -6.42 -27.45 26.68
CA THR A 433 -7.12 -27.67 27.95
C THR A 433 -7.90 -28.99 28.02
N SER A 434 -8.02 -29.72 26.91
CA SER A 434 -8.83 -30.95 26.85
C SER A 434 -8.04 -32.27 26.98
N ILE A 435 -6.72 -32.24 27.18
CA ILE A 435 -5.90 -33.45 27.31
C ILE A 435 -4.99 -33.36 28.54
N GLY A 436 -5.51 -33.79 29.71
CA GLY A 436 -4.74 -33.96 30.96
C GLY A 436 -5.65 -34.34 32.14
N PRO A 437 -5.29 -35.34 32.98
CA PRO A 437 -6.24 -36.03 33.86
C PRO A 437 -6.49 -35.33 35.21
N LEU A 438 -7.62 -35.71 35.80
CA LEU A 438 -8.17 -35.32 37.10
C LEU A 438 -7.14 -35.13 38.23
N SER A 439 -7.03 -33.91 38.77
CA SER A 439 -6.63 -33.67 40.16
C SER A 439 -7.19 -32.35 40.71
N SER A 440 -7.81 -32.50 41.88
CA SER A 440 -8.29 -31.57 42.90
C SER A 440 -8.18 -30.03 42.71
N SER A 441 -9.35 -29.40 42.85
CA SER A 441 -9.65 -28.22 43.68
C SER A 441 -8.54 -27.20 43.95
N ARG A 442 -8.60 -26.04 43.26
CA ARG A 442 -8.55 -24.72 43.90
C ARG A 442 -9.14 -23.66 42.96
N LYS A 443 -10.26 -23.08 43.38
CA LYS A 443 -10.80 -21.85 42.78
C LYS A 443 -9.80 -20.72 43.04
N SER A 444 -9.13 -20.23 42.00
CA SER A 444 -8.51 -18.90 42.00
C SER A 444 -9.16 -18.06 40.92
N HIS A 445 -9.80 -16.96 41.33
CA HIS A 445 -10.31 -15.92 40.43
C HIS A 445 -9.18 -15.35 39.58
N GLY A 446 -9.04 -15.82 38.34
CA GLY A 446 -8.23 -15.19 37.31
C GLY A 446 -8.99 -14.00 36.74
N LYS A 447 -8.53 -12.79 37.09
CA LYS A 447 -8.94 -11.54 36.46
C LYS A 447 -8.82 -11.69 34.94
N LYS A 448 -9.90 -11.45 34.20
CA LYS A 448 -9.85 -11.23 32.76
C LYS A 448 -8.76 -10.18 32.52
N ALA A 449 -7.71 -10.53 31.77
CA ALA A 449 -6.81 -9.54 31.22
C ALA A 449 -7.68 -8.63 30.34
N SER A 450 -7.93 -7.42 30.85
CA SER A 450 -8.61 -6.39 30.08
C SER A 450 -7.75 -6.13 28.86
N ARG A 451 -8.30 -6.41 27.69
CA ARG A 451 -7.74 -5.97 26.41
C ARG A 451 -7.50 -4.46 26.54
N SER A 452 -6.33 -3.97 26.13
CA SER A 452 -6.02 -2.55 26.25
C SER A 452 -7.02 -1.75 25.42
N GLN A 453 -7.41 -0.58 25.93
CA GLN A 453 -8.37 0.33 25.29
C GLN A 453 -7.97 0.63 23.83
N MET A 454 -6.66 0.76 23.59
CA MET A 454 -6.03 0.92 22.27
C MET A 454 -6.31 -0.24 21.30
N ALA A 455 -6.29 -1.50 21.77
CA ALA A 455 -6.59 -2.66 20.95
C ALA A 455 -8.10 -2.89 20.73
N GLN A 456 -8.95 -2.15 21.45
CA GLN A 456 -10.41 -2.29 21.39
C GLN A 456 -11.04 -1.24 20.47
N GLU A 457 -10.53 -0.01 20.47
CA GLU A 457 -11.02 1.07 19.59
C GLU A 457 -10.80 0.79 18.10
N PHE A 458 -9.77 0.04 17.73
CA PHE A 458 -9.48 -0.31 16.33
C PHE A 458 -10.19 -1.58 15.81
N MET A 459 -10.76 -2.41 16.69
CA MET A 459 -11.43 -3.67 16.31
C MET A 459 -12.95 -3.53 16.15
N THR A 460 -13.52 -2.40 16.55
CA THR A 460 -14.95 -2.11 16.37
C THR A 460 -15.18 -1.27 15.11
N PRO A 461 -15.97 -1.73 14.14
CA PRO A 461 -16.30 -0.93 12.96
C PRO A 461 -17.17 0.27 13.39
N ALA A 462 -16.78 1.48 12.99
CA ALA A 462 -17.67 2.63 13.07
C ALA A 462 -18.88 2.40 12.15
N VAL A 463 -20.08 2.44 12.72
CA VAL A 463 -21.34 2.35 11.96
C VAL A 463 -21.53 3.68 11.22
N THR A 464 -21.23 3.68 9.92
CA THR A 464 -21.53 4.82 9.03
C THR A 464 -23.03 4.86 8.78
N ARG A 465 -23.73 5.74 9.50
CA ARG A 465 -25.07 6.20 9.10
C ARG A 465 -24.89 7.17 7.93
N GLY A 466 -25.48 6.84 6.79
CA GLY A 466 -25.36 7.60 5.57
C GLY A 466 -25.96 9.01 5.67
N THR A 467 -25.23 9.97 5.13
CA THR A 467 -25.75 11.22 4.57
C THR A 467 -24.78 11.77 3.52
N ASN A 468 -25.36 12.20 2.41
CA ASN A 468 -24.83 12.78 1.17
C ASN A 468 -23.46 13.46 1.19
N GLY A 469 -22.71 13.13 0.12
CA GLY A 469 -21.66 13.88 -0.58
C GLY A 469 -21.13 15.16 0.03
N GLN A 470 -19.89 15.08 0.54
CA GLN A 470 -18.86 16.12 0.45
C GLN A 470 -17.50 15.48 0.76
N THR A 471 -16.60 15.51 -0.22
CA THR A 471 -15.23 15.02 -0.16
C THR A 471 -14.34 16.09 0.48
N GLU A 472 -14.12 16.03 1.81
CA GLU A 472 -13.21 16.95 2.52
C GLU A 472 -12.26 16.26 3.55
N GLU A 473 -12.06 14.94 3.50
CA GLU A 473 -11.17 14.25 4.47
C GLU A 473 -9.73 13.96 3.98
N GLY A 474 -9.32 14.49 2.81
CA GLY A 474 -8.02 14.17 2.20
C GLY A 474 -6.82 15.04 2.62
N LEU A 475 -7.04 16.20 3.23
CA LEU A 475 -6.00 17.25 3.34
C LEU A 475 -5.51 17.52 4.77
N GLU A 476 -6.11 16.93 5.80
CA GLU A 476 -5.69 17.15 7.19
C GLU A 476 -4.27 16.62 7.46
N GLY A 477 -3.82 15.61 6.71
CA GLY A 477 -2.45 15.08 6.78
C GLY A 477 -1.37 15.97 6.18
N VAL A 478 -1.73 16.87 5.24
CA VAL A 478 -0.79 17.84 4.63
C VAL A 478 -0.91 19.21 5.30
N ALA A 479 -2.13 19.61 5.67
CA ALA A 479 -2.38 20.82 6.45
C ALA A 479 -1.86 20.70 7.90
N GLY A 480 -1.88 19.49 8.48
CA GLY A 480 -1.32 19.19 9.80
C GLY A 480 0.21 19.19 9.87
N LEU A 481 0.92 19.27 8.73
CA LEU A 481 2.39 19.46 8.69
C LEU A 481 2.80 20.86 9.15
N PHE A 482 1.87 21.82 9.17
CA PHE A 482 2.10 23.19 9.61
C PHE A 482 1.39 23.45 10.94
N GLY A 483 1.83 22.73 11.98
CA GLY A 483 1.52 23.11 13.36
C GLY A 483 2.00 24.53 13.63
N GLN A 484 1.06 25.36 14.09
CA GLN A 484 1.22 26.75 14.53
C GLN A 484 2.50 26.97 15.35
N GLN A 485 3.23 28.05 15.04
CA GLN A 485 4.04 28.74 16.03
C GLN A 485 3.15 29.34 17.12
#